data_AF-A0A1D6MSH3-F1
#
_entry.id   AF-A0A1D6MSH3-F1
#
_cell.length_a   1.000
_cell.length_b   1.000
_cell.length_c   1.000
_cell.angle_alpha   90.00
_cell.angle_beta   90.00
_cell.angle_gamma   90.00
#
_symmetry.space_group_name_H-M   'P 1'
#
loop_
_entity.id
_entity.type
_entity.pdbx_description
1 polymer ?
#
loop_
_entity_poly.entity_id
_entity_poly.type
_entity_poly.pdbx_seq_one_letter_code
_entity_poly.pdbx_strand_id
1 'polypeptide(L)'
;MPPGRMDGARTRKDLGGWDYLSRISCKDPFVICPNRQVIHGQFAIDTKNKDVKYACADLMRCNQRQMRYKLKKAYFNGVAADKVRTTSPLSTMTDEQWMQLVNMWSTPKHKDKCVNNKVIRGKVRFQQKTGSRSYIAHMHAVDTMEALVAEPGVEGKESKTPTEAVAQVLSSSKFLHNIGLVPATKKSCNGGDPTRVAELEAELESEKQNSLAVRAQLDALKKVEESEEARAKELEKINDLQKEADETNALLRRLFSLNK
;
A
#
# COMPACT_ATOMS: atom_id res chain seq x y z
N MET A 1 -33.65 38.52 8.04
CA MET A 1 -32.87 38.18 6.84
C MET A 1 -31.66 37.36 7.25
N PRO A 2 -31.53 36.09 6.81
CA PRO A 2 -30.24 35.42 6.83
C PRO A 2 -29.61 35.44 5.42
N PRO A 3 -28.37 35.93 5.25
CA PRO A 3 -27.50 35.47 4.17
C PRO A 3 -26.80 34.18 4.66
N GLY A 4 -26.48 33.16 3.88
CA GLY A 4 -26.56 32.90 2.45
C GLY A 4 -25.93 31.51 2.30
N ARG A 5 -26.65 30.59 1.66
CA ARG A 5 -26.19 29.24 1.36
C ARG A 5 -25.14 29.35 0.24
N MET A 6 -23.91 28.94 0.51
CA MET A 6 -22.89 28.73 -0.51
C MET A 6 -22.63 27.23 -0.63
N ASP A 7 -23.21 26.64 -1.67
CA ASP A 7 -22.89 25.32 -2.17
C ASP A 7 -21.47 25.34 -2.76
N GLY A 8 -20.55 24.67 -2.09
CA GLY A 8 -19.19 24.42 -2.58
C GLY A 8 -18.96 22.92 -2.66
N ALA A 9 -19.23 22.34 -3.82
CA ALA A 9 -18.89 20.96 -4.14
C ALA A 9 -17.37 20.77 -4.05
N ARG A 10 -16.88 20.26 -2.91
CA ARG A 10 -15.47 19.93 -2.72
C ARG A 10 -15.21 18.55 -3.32
N THR A 11 -14.45 18.55 -4.42
CA THR A 11 -14.03 17.37 -5.17
C THR A 11 -13.28 16.37 -4.29
N ARG A 12 -13.48 15.07 -4.60
CA ARG A 12 -13.08 13.89 -3.81
C ARG A 12 -11.55 13.67 -3.67
N LYS A 13 -10.71 14.61 -4.12
CA LYS A 13 -9.25 14.41 -4.24
C LYS A 13 -8.40 15.06 -3.14
N ASP A 14 -8.96 15.90 -2.28
CA ASP A 14 -8.21 16.60 -1.21
C ASP A 14 -8.54 16.14 0.22
N LEU A 15 -9.12 14.95 0.37
CA LEU A 15 -9.36 14.35 1.69
C LEU A 15 -8.09 13.63 2.16
N GLY A 16 -7.22 14.39 2.81
CA GLY A 16 -5.94 13.93 3.35
C GLY A 16 -6.05 12.62 4.13
N GLY A 17 -5.12 11.69 3.86
CA GLY A 17 -5.01 10.34 4.41
C GLY A 17 -4.81 10.21 5.94
N TRP A 18 -5.14 11.23 6.71
CA TRP A 18 -5.15 11.21 8.17
C TRP A 18 -6.47 10.66 8.75
N ASP A 19 -7.57 10.72 8.01
CA ASP A 19 -8.86 10.12 8.41
C ASP A 19 -8.79 8.57 8.46
N TYR A 20 -7.87 7.98 7.70
CA TYR A 20 -7.72 6.52 7.65
C TYR A 20 -7.12 5.95 8.94
N LEU A 21 -6.21 6.67 9.61
CA LEU A 21 -5.50 6.16 10.79
C LEU A 21 -6.21 6.40 12.11
N SER A 22 -7.10 7.41 12.17
CA SER A 22 -8.08 7.46 13.23
C SER A 22 -9.02 6.26 13.19
N ARG A 23 -9.32 5.73 12.00
CA ARG A 23 -10.19 4.56 11.83
C ARG A 23 -9.46 3.22 11.99
N ILE A 24 -8.16 3.13 11.69
CA ILE A 24 -7.39 1.87 11.85
C ILE A 24 -6.97 1.62 13.30
N SER A 25 -6.55 2.64 14.07
CA SER A 25 -6.06 2.40 15.44
C SER A 25 -7.18 2.18 16.48
N CYS A 26 -8.44 2.38 16.10
CA CYS A 26 -9.62 2.20 16.96
C CYS A 26 -10.57 1.10 16.47
N LYS A 27 -10.12 0.23 15.56
CA LYS A 27 -10.84 -1.01 15.22
C LYS A 27 -10.12 -2.17 15.90
N ASP A 28 -10.41 -2.35 17.17
CA ASP A 28 -10.55 -3.70 17.69
C ASP A 28 -11.87 -4.24 17.14
N PRO A 29 -11.88 -5.22 16.23
CA PRO A 29 -13.05 -6.05 16.09
C PRO A 29 -13.03 -6.97 17.31
N PHE A 30 -13.74 -6.57 18.37
CA PHE A 30 -14.50 -7.58 19.07
C PHE A 30 -15.34 -8.23 17.98
N VAL A 31 -14.97 -9.45 17.56
CA VAL A 31 -15.76 -10.24 16.62
C VAL A 31 -17.14 -10.31 17.28
N ILE A 32 -18.10 -9.56 16.76
CA ILE A 32 -19.51 -9.75 17.12
C ILE A 32 -19.86 -11.06 16.42
N CYS A 33 -19.58 -12.18 17.12
CA CYS A 33 -20.20 -13.45 16.81
C CYS A 33 -21.72 -13.20 16.81
N PRO A 34 -22.46 -13.60 15.76
CA PRO A 34 -23.90 -13.37 15.68
C PRO A 34 -24.71 -14.22 16.69
N ASN A 35 -24.07 -14.98 17.57
CA ASN A 35 -24.69 -15.63 18.72
C ASN A 35 -24.30 -14.90 20.01
N ARG A 36 -24.92 -13.74 20.26
CA ARG A 36 -24.79 -13.03 21.54
C ARG A 36 -25.75 -13.65 22.55
N GLN A 37 -25.34 -14.77 23.15
CA GLN A 37 -25.83 -15.08 24.50
C GLN A 37 -25.29 -13.96 25.41
N VAL A 38 -26.20 -13.15 25.94
CA VAL A 38 -25.86 -12.14 26.94
C VAL A 38 -25.51 -12.87 28.22
N ILE A 39 -24.24 -13.25 28.37
CA ILE A 39 -23.72 -13.67 29.66
C ILE A 39 -23.64 -12.40 30.51
N HIS A 40 -24.62 -12.19 31.37
CA HIS A 40 -24.55 -11.23 32.46
C HIS A 40 -23.55 -11.75 33.52
N GLY A 41 -22.27 -11.79 33.15
CA GLY A 41 -21.18 -12.00 34.08
C GLY A 41 -20.83 -10.67 34.72
N GLN A 42 -21.08 -10.53 36.03
CA GLN A 42 -20.41 -9.51 36.83
C GLN A 42 -18.94 -9.92 36.94
N PHE A 43 -18.11 -9.50 35.97
CA PHE A 43 -16.67 -9.58 36.12
C PHE A 43 -16.27 -8.58 37.20
N ALA A 44 -15.95 -9.09 38.39
CA ALA A 44 -15.32 -8.30 39.44
C ALA A 44 -13.92 -7.91 38.95
N ILE A 45 -13.82 -6.74 38.33
CA ILE A 45 -12.55 -6.18 37.87
C ILE A 45 -11.84 -5.63 39.11
N ASP A 46 -10.75 -6.30 39.52
CA ASP A 46 -9.90 -5.79 40.59
C ASP A 46 -9.16 -4.52 40.11
N THR A 47 -9.68 -3.38 40.53
CA THR A 47 -9.13 -2.05 40.18
C THR A 47 -7.76 -1.78 40.82
N LYS A 48 -7.28 -2.63 41.74
CA LYS A 48 -5.94 -2.51 42.33
C LYS A 48 -4.89 -3.25 41.51
N ASN A 49 -5.28 -4.26 40.74
CA ASN A 49 -4.39 -5.04 39.89
C ASN A 49 -3.74 -4.16 38.81
N LYS A 50 -2.41 -4.26 38.67
CA LYS A 50 -1.60 -3.49 37.72
C LYS A 50 -2.00 -3.77 36.27
N ASP A 51 -2.29 -5.02 35.93
CA ASP A 51 -2.62 -5.44 34.57
C ASP A 51 -3.98 -4.91 34.14
N VAL A 52 -4.94 -4.92 35.05
CA VAL A 52 -6.25 -4.29 34.88
C VAL A 52 -6.10 -2.79 34.65
N LYS A 53 -5.34 -2.09 35.50
CA LYS A 53 -5.08 -0.65 35.32
C LYS A 53 -4.42 -0.36 33.97
N TYR A 54 -3.46 -1.19 33.56
CA TYR A 54 -2.79 -1.05 32.27
C TYR A 54 -3.76 -1.24 31.11
N ALA A 55 -4.58 -2.29 31.13
CA ALA A 55 -5.57 -2.57 30.10
C ALA A 55 -6.61 -1.44 29.99
N CYS A 56 -7.13 -0.95 31.12
CA CYS A 56 -8.04 0.19 31.16
C CYS A 56 -7.37 1.47 30.63
N ALA A 57 -6.12 1.73 31.00
CA ALA A 57 -5.37 2.87 30.48
C ALA A 57 -5.15 2.75 28.96
N ASP A 58 -4.82 1.56 28.47
CA ASP A 58 -4.56 1.32 27.04
C ASP A 58 -5.82 1.52 26.18
N LEU A 59 -6.97 1.03 26.65
CA LEU A 59 -8.28 1.28 26.03
C LEU A 59 -8.56 2.79 25.90
N MET A 60 -8.23 3.57 26.94
CA MET A 60 -8.48 5.00 26.97
C MET A 60 -7.46 5.81 26.16
N ARG A 61 -6.22 5.31 25.98
CA ARG A 61 -5.18 5.98 25.17
C ARG A 61 -5.61 6.20 23.73
N CYS A 62 -6.37 5.28 23.16
CA CYS A 62 -6.96 5.42 21.83
C CYS A 62 -7.88 6.64 21.76
N ASN A 63 -8.85 6.75 22.66
CA ASN A 63 -9.79 7.87 22.70
C ASN A 63 -9.09 9.21 22.94
N GLN A 64 -8.13 9.26 23.86
CA GLN A 64 -7.34 10.47 24.14
C GLN A 64 -6.55 10.92 22.89
N ARG A 65 -5.95 9.98 22.16
CA ARG A 65 -5.23 10.28 20.91
C ARG A 65 -6.15 10.84 19.84
N GLN A 66 -7.36 10.31 19.71
CA GLN A 66 -8.37 10.84 18.78
C GLN A 66 -8.80 12.25 19.15
N MET A 67 -9.08 12.49 20.43
CA MET A 67 -9.45 13.81 20.94
C MET A 67 -8.33 14.82 20.64
N ARG A 68 -7.08 14.50 21.00
CA ARG A 68 -5.91 15.35 20.73
C ARG A 68 -5.73 15.64 19.24
N TYR A 69 -5.97 14.66 18.36
CA TYR A 69 -5.93 14.88 16.92
C TYR A 69 -6.99 15.88 16.44
N LYS A 70 -8.24 15.72 16.89
CA LYS A 70 -9.34 16.65 16.54
C LYS A 70 -9.02 18.07 17.00
N LEU A 71 -8.50 18.22 18.22
CA LEU A 71 -8.07 19.51 18.76
C LEU A 71 -6.95 20.15 17.95
N LYS A 72 -5.88 19.38 17.69
CA LYS A 72 -4.75 19.86 16.88
C LYS A 72 -5.20 20.27 15.47
N LYS A 73 -6.10 19.49 14.86
CA LYS A 73 -6.63 19.78 13.52
C LYS A 73 -7.48 21.06 13.49
N ALA A 74 -8.29 21.30 14.51
CA ALA A 74 -9.21 22.45 14.56
C ALA A 74 -8.54 23.77 14.98
N TYR A 75 -7.60 23.71 15.93
CA TYR A 75 -7.13 24.91 16.62
C TYR A 75 -5.62 25.20 16.48
N PHE A 76 -4.85 24.25 15.94
CA PHE A 76 -3.39 24.39 15.85
C PHE A 76 -2.88 24.33 14.40
N ASN A 77 -3.35 23.39 13.60
CA ASN A 77 -2.93 23.26 12.21
C ASN A 77 -3.48 24.42 11.36
N GLY A 78 -2.60 25.11 10.62
CA GLY A 78 -2.99 26.21 9.74
C GLY A 78 -3.23 27.54 10.47
N VAL A 79 -2.99 27.60 11.78
CA VAL A 79 -3.05 28.82 12.58
C VAL A 79 -1.62 29.36 12.74
N ALA A 80 -1.43 30.66 12.53
CA ALA A 80 -0.15 31.32 12.82
C ALA A 80 0.19 31.17 14.31
N ALA A 81 1.47 30.97 14.64
CA ALA A 81 1.91 30.70 16.01
C ALA A 81 1.41 31.75 17.02
N ASP A 82 1.40 33.02 16.60
CA ASP A 82 0.99 34.16 17.43
C ASP A 82 -0.53 34.19 17.71
N LYS A 83 -1.32 33.42 16.94
CA LYS A 83 -2.78 33.35 17.06
C LYS A 83 -3.26 32.05 17.69
N VAL A 84 -2.35 31.18 18.14
CA VAL A 84 -2.74 29.96 18.83
C VAL A 84 -3.41 30.31 20.14
N ARG A 85 -4.61 29.75 20.36
CA ARG A 85 -5.40 30.00 21.57
C ARG A 85 -4.60 29.61 22.81
N THR A 86 -4.55 30.51 23.78
CA THR A 86 -3.97 30.23 25.11
C THR A 86 -4.97 29.55 26.04
N THR A 87 -6.28 29.71 25.77
CA THR A 87 -7.37 29.11 26.55
C THR A 87 -7.82 27.77 25.99
N SER A 88 -8.19 26.85 26.88
CA SER A 88 -8.69 25.54 26.54
C SER A 88 -10.01 25.66 25.76
N PRO A 89 -10.10 25.03 24.57
CA PRO A 89 -11.35 24.99 23.80
C PRO A 89 -12.37 23.99 24.39
N LEU A 90 -12.01 23.23 25.43
CA LEU A 90 -12.86 22.22 26.05
C LEU A 90 -13.06 22.54 27.53
N SER A 91 -14.30 22.56 27.98
CA SER A 91 -14.64 22.71 29.40
C SER A 91 -14.12 21.56 30.27
N THR A 92 -13.90 20.38 29.69
CA THR A 92 -13.42 19.20 30.41
C THR A 92 -11.91 19.19 30.65
N MET A 93 -11.17 20.17 30.11
CA MET A 93 -9.71 20.22 30.14
C MET A 93 -9.24 21.58 30.64
N THR A 94 -8.26 21.60 31.55
CA THR A 94 -7.74 22.85 32.10
C THR A 94 -6.86 23.58 31.09
N ASP A 95 -6.79 24.91 31.21
CA ASP A 95 -5.97 25.76 30.34
C ASP A 95 -4.48 25.40 30.41
N GLU A 96 -4.00 25.03 31.60
CA GLU A 96 -2.62 24.55 31.79
C GLU A 96 -2.33 23.27 30.99
N GLN A 97 -3.25 22.30 31.04
CA GLN A 97 -3.12 21.06 30.28
C GLN A 97 -3.16 21.35 28.76
N TRP A 98 -3.98 22.33 28.34
CA TRP A 98 -4.05 22.76 26.94
C TRP A 98 -2.72 23.35 26.48
N MET A 99 -2.14 24.24 27.28
CA MET A 99 -0.84 24.84 26.99
C MET A 99 0.29 23.80 26.94
N GLN A 100 0.26 22.79 27.81
CA GLN A 100 1.20 21.67 27.73
C GLN A 100 1.11 20.93 26.38
N LEU A 101 -0.10 20.74 25.84
CA LEU A 101 -0.27 20.14 24.50
C LEU A 101 0.25 21.04 23.39
N VAL A 102 -0.05 22.33 23.43
CA VAL A 102 0.41 23.32 22.44
C VAL A 102 1.93 23.39 22.43
N ASN A 103 2.56 23.44 23.61
CA ASN A 103 4.02 23.41 23.76
C ASN A 103 4.60 22.12 23.18
N MET A 104 4.03 20.96 23.54
CA MET A 104 4.46 19.67 23.00
C MET A 104 4.37 19.63 21.46
N TRP A 105 3.29 20.12 20.86
CA TRP A 105 3.13 20.16 19.41
C TRP A 105 4.06 21.14 18.70
N SER A 106 4.49 22.19 19.40
CA SER A 106 5.40 23.21 18.88
C SER A 106 6.86 22.76 18.88
N THR A 107 7.23 21.81 19.76
CA THR A 107 8.60 21.29 19.83
C THR A 107 9.10 20.72 18.48
N PRO A 108 10.34 21.05 18.05
CA PRO A 108 10.92 20.54 16.80
C PRO A 108 10.91 19.01 16.74
N LYS A 109 11.36 18.36 17.83
CA LYS A 109 11.38 16.90 17.96
C LYS A 109 10.02 16.25 17.68
N HIS A 110 8.92 16.86 18.10
CA HIS A 110 7.58 16.34 17.82
C HIS A 110 7.17 16.56 16.36
N LYS A 111 7.51 17.70 15.77
CA LYS A 111 7.27 18.00 14.34
C LYS A 111 8.01 17.00 13.45
N ASP A 112 9.28 16.75 13.72
CA ASP A 112 10.10 15.80 12.95
C ASP A 112 9.54 14.39 13.02
N LYS A 113 9.14 13.93 14.22
CA LYS A 113 8.45 12.65 14.40
C LYS A 113 7.15 12.57 13.59
N CYS A 114 6.36 13.64 13.53
CA CYS A 114 5.14 13.66 12.73
C CYS A 114 5.44 13.52 11.22
N VAL A 115 6.44 14.24 10.73
CA VAL A 115 6.86 14.21 9.31
C VAL A 115 7.39 12.82 8.96
N ASN A 116 8.30 12.26 9.76
CA ASN A 116 8.85 10.92 9.54
C ASN A 116 7.75 9.85 9.55
N ASN A 117 6.82 9.92 10.51
CA ASN A 117 5.69 8.99 10.56
C ASN A 117 4.81 9.10 9.30
N LYS A 118 4.64 10.29 8.72
CA LYS A 118 3.88 10.48 7.46
C LYS A 118 4.58 9.79 6.30
N VAL A 119 5.90 9.96 6.19
CA VAL A 119 6.72 9.32 5.15
C VAL A 119 6.68 7.80 5.28
N ILE A 120 6.89 7.27 6.50
CA ILE A 120 6.84 5.83 6.77
C ILE A 120 5.47 5.26 6.37
N ARG A 121 4.38 5.92 6.74
CA ARG A 121 3.01 5.50 6.37
C ARG A 121 2.79 5.48 4.86
N GLY A 122 3.30 6.48 4.14
CA GLY A 122 3.24 6.50 2.67
C GLY A 122 4.00 5.34 2.01
N LYS A 123 4.98 4.75 2.70
CA LYS A 123 5.75 3.59 2.24
C LYS A 123 5.11 2.24 2.62
N VAL A 124 4.11 2.21 3.50
CA VAL A 124 3.45 0.97 3.91
C VAL A 124 2.63 0.42 2.75
N ARG A 125 3.13 -0.65 2.11
CA ARG A 125 2.44 -1.33 1.00
C ARG A 125 1.33 -2.28 1.45
N PHE A 126 1.50 -2.92 2.61
CA PHE A 126 0.57 -3.92 3.12
C PHE A 126 0.19 -3.58 4.56
N GLN A 127 -1.09 -3.75 4.91
CA GLN A 127 -1.51 -3.57 6.29
C GLN A 127 -1.02 -4.75 7.13
N GLN A 128 -0.47 -4.48 8.32
CA GLN A 128 0.13 -5.51 9.19
C GLN A 128 -0.83 -6.62 9.62
N LYS A 129 -2.15 -6.41 9.48
CA LYS A 129 -3.22 -7.38 9.79
C LYS A 129 -3.90 -7.96 8.54
N THR A 130 -3.45 -7.61 7.33
CA THR A 130 -4.04 -8.07 6.08
C THR A 130 -3.10 -9.06 5.42
N GLY A 131 -3.54 -10.32 5.34
CA GLY A 131 -2.78 -11.43 4.76
C GLY A 131 -2.67 -12.62 5.70
N SER A 132 -2.08 -13.72 5.21
CA SER A 132 -1.91 -14.98 5.95
C SER A 132 -0.81 -14.93 7.01
N ARG A 133 0.06 -13.90 7.00
CA ARG A 133 1.12 -13.68 8.00
C ARG A 133 1.15 -12.20 8.42
N SER A 134 0.77 -11.90 9.66
CA SER A 134 1.05 -10.60 10.28
C SER A 134 2.55 -10.47 10.57
N TYR A 135 3.09 -9.25 10.66
CA TYR A 135 4.50 -9.02 11.01
C TYR A 135 4.89 -9.70 12.35
N ILE A 136 3.97 -9.70 13.31
CA ILE A 136 4.15 -10.37 14.60
C ILE A 136 4.26 -11.88 14.42
N ALA A 137 3.37 -12.49 13.62
CA ALA A 137 3.45 -13.92 13.30
C ALA A 137 4.71 -14.28 12.49
N HIS A 138 5.18 -13.38 11.62
CA HIS A 138 6.45 -13.53 10.91
C HIS A 138 7.63 -13.53 11.88
N MET A 139 7.69 -12.57 12.80
CA MET A 139 8.77 -12.51 13.80
C MET A 139 8.75 -13.73 14.71
N HIS A 140 7.58 -14.14 15.22
CA HIS A 140 7.49 -15.41 15.97
C HIS A 140 7.99 -16.61 15.17
N ALA A 141 7.68 -16.71 13.88
CA ALA A 141 8.18 -17.80 13.05
C ALA A 141 9.71 -17.73 12.89
N VAL A 142 10.29 -16.53 12.74
CA VAL A 142 11.75 -16.33 12.68
C VAL A 142 12.39 -16.70 14.02
N ASP A 143 11.86 -16.21 15.14
CA ASP A 143 12.35 -16.55 16.49
C ASP A 143 12.28 -18.06 16.74
N THR A 144 11.24 -18.73 16.23
CA THR A 144 11.09 -20.19 16.33
C THR A 144 12.15 -20.91 15.48
N MET A 145 12.44 -20.42 14.27
CA MET A 145 13.52 -20.97 13.44
C MET A 145 14.88 -20.74 14.09
N GLU A 146 15.15 -19.55 14.61
CA GLU A 146 16.41 -19.21 15.27
C GLU A 146 16.62 -20.05 16.55
N ALA A 147 15.58 -20.25 17.36
CA ALA A 147 15.65 -21.12 18.54
C ALA A 147 15.92 -22.58 18.17
N LEU A 148 15.29 -23.10 17.10
CA LEU A 148 15.52 -24.47 16.62
C LEU A 148 16.93 -24.67 16.04
N VAL A 149 17.53 -23.62 15.49
CA VAL A 149 18.90 -23.62 14.94
C VAL A 149 19.95 -23.39 16.05
N ALA A 150 19.58 -22.74 17.15
CA ALA A 150 20.47 -22.42 18.25
C ALA A 150 20.59 -23.52 19.32
N GLU A 151 19.82 -24.61 19.26
CA GLU A 151 19.99 -25.72 20.21
C GLU A 151 21.31 -26.48 19.96
N PRO A 152 22.22 -26.56 20.96
CA PRO A 152 23.37 -27.45 20.90
C PRO A 152 22.90 -28.90 21.07
N GLY A 153 23.32 -29.78 20.16
CA GLY A 153 22.98 -31.19 20.20
C GLY A 153 23.34 -31.84 21.53
N VAL A 154 22.33 -32.32 22.26
CA VAL A 154 22.53 -33.32 23.32
C VAL A 154 22.86 -34.63 22.62
N GLU A 155 23.95 -35.26 23.05
CA GLU A 155 24.60 -36.46 22.47
C GLU A 155 23.63 -37.43 21.78
N GLY A 156 23.85 -37.67 20.48
CA GLY A 156 23.28 -38.80 19.75
C GLY A 156 22.21 -38.49 18.71
N LYS A 157 21.82 -37.22 18.50
CA LYS A 157 21.01 -36.82 17.33
C LYS A 157 21.70 -35.71 16.55
N GLU A 158 21.82 -35.92 15.24
CA GLU A 158 22.33 -34.94 14.28
C GLU A 158 21.61 -33.59 14.47
N SER A 159 22.38 -32.50 14.47
CA SER A 159 21.87 -31.13 14.52
C SER A 159 20.84 -30.94 13.39
N LYS A 160 19.63 -30.49 13.74
CA LYS A 160 18.57 -30.21 12.77
C LYS A 160 19.11 -29.26 11.72
N THR A 161 19.18 -29.73 10.48
CA THR A 161 19.64 -28.92 9.36
C THR A 161 18.66 -27.74 9.15
N PRO A 162 19.09 -26.61 8.55
CA PRO A 162 18.19 -25.48 8.26
C PRO A 162 16.95 -25.91 7.48
N THR A 163 17.09 -26.92 6.62
CA THR A 163 16.00 -27.53 5.84
C THR A 163 14.94 -28.20 6.73
N GLU A 164 15.35 -28.86 7.81
CA GLU A 164 14.45 -29.52 8.75
C GLU A 164 13.71 -28.50 9.64
N ALA A 165 14.39 -27.44 10.07
CA ALA A 165 13.76 -26.33 10.79
C ALA A 165 12.68 -25.63 9.93
N VAL A 166 12.96 -25.42 8.64
CA VAL A 166 11.98 -24.89 7.68
C VAL A 166 10.80 -25.85 7.52
N ALA A 167 11.05 -27.16 7.38
CA ALA A 167 9.97 -28.16 7.27
C ALA A 167 9.06 -28.18 8.51
N GLN A 168 9.64 -28.10 9.71
CA GLN A 168 8.88 -28.06 10.96
C GLN A 168 8.00 -26.81 11.05
N VAL A 169 8.53 -25.62 10.72
CA VAL A 169 7.75 -24.38 10.75
C VAL A 169 6.67 -24.34 9.66
N LEU A 170 6.95 -24.90 8.47
CA LEU A 170 5.97 -25.05 7.41
C LEU A 170 4.84 -26.02 7.80
N SER A 171 5.18 -27.12 8.50
CA SER A 171 4.19 -28.10 8.98
C SER A 171 3.25 -27.55 10.07
N SER A 172 3.73 -26.61 10.90
CA SER A 172 2.92 -25.91 11.90
C SER A 172 1.98 -24.87 11.29
N SER A 173 2.28 -24.41 10.07
CA SER A 173 1.55 -23.35 9.38
C SER A 173 0.37 -23.88 8.55
N LYS A 174 -0.77 -23.18 8.60
CA LYS A 174 -1.89 -23.43 7.68
C LYS A 174 -1.60 -22.99 6.24
N PHE A 175 -0.42 -22.43 5.96
CA PHE A 175 -0.04 -21.97 4.64
C PHE A 175 -0.20 -23.05 3.56
N LEU A 176 0.36 -24.25 3.78
CA LEU A 176 0.27 -25.36 2.83
C LEU A 176 -1.18 -25.80 2.59
N HIS A 177 -2.01 -25.78 3.64
CA HIS A 177 -3.44 -26.10 3.54
C HIS A 177 -4.18 -25.03 2.72
N ASN A 178 -3.87 -23.75 2.92
CA ASN A 178 -4.53 -22.64 2.25
C ASN A 178 -4.16 -22.51 0.76
N ILE A 179 -2.98 -23.01 0.36
CA ILE A 179 -2.52 -23.04 -1.03
C ILE A 179 -2.80 -24.39 -1.73
N GLY A 180 -3.50 -25.32 -1.05
CA GLY A 180 -3.91 -26.60 -1.63
C GLY A 180 -2.81 -27.66 -1.79
N LEU A 181 -1.67 -27.50 -1.11
CA LEU A 181 -0.48 -28.36 -1.24
C LEU A 181 -0.39 -29.48 -0.19
N VAL A 182 -1.42 -29.71 0.62
CA VAL A 182 -1.42 -30.79 1.63
C VAL A 182 -2.06 -32.05 1.07
N PRO A 183 -1.40 -33.23 1.15
CA PRO A 183 -2.03 -34.50 0.83
C PRO A 183 -3.16 -34.76 1.81
N ALA A 184 -4.36 -34.98 1.28
CA ALA A 184 -5.57 -35.21 2.04
C ALA A 184 -5.40 -36.35 3.07
N THR A 185 -5.20 -36.02 4.35
CA THR A 185 -5.62 -36.90 5.43
C THR A 185 -7.15 -36.89 5.45
N LYS A 186 -7.72 -37.82 4.68
CA LYS A 186 -9.12 -38.25 4.62
C LYS A 186 -10.12 -37.32 5.32
N LYS A 187 -10.67 -36.34 4.58
CA LYS A 187 -12.08 -35.94 4.71
C LYS A 187 -12.55 -35.07 3.53
N SER A 188 -13.41 -35.71 2.73
CA SER A 188 -14.60 -35.18 2.05
C SER A 188 -14.47 -34.10 0.95
N CYS A 189 -14.87 -34.54 -0.25
CA CYS A 189 -15.49 -33.83 -1.37
C CYS A 189 -15.06 -32.38 -1.68
N ASN A 190 -14.17 -32.23 -2.65
CA ASN A 190 -14.60 -31.99 -4.04
C ASN A 190 -13.43 -32.38 -4.94
N GLY A 191 -13.66 -33.39 -5.78
CA GLY A 191 -12.65 -33.91 -6.70
C GLY A 191 -12.17 -32.79 -7.61
N GLY A 192 -10.84 -32.65 -7.70
CA GLY A 192 -10.24 -32.04 -8.87
C GLY A 192 -10.61 -32.91 -10.05
N ASP A 193 -11.63 -32.48 -10.79
CA ASP A 193 -12.05 -33.12 -12.01
C ASP A 193 -10.87 -33.07 -13.00
N PRO A 194 -10.27 -34.23 -13.37
CA PRO A 194 -9.14 -34.27 -14.31
C PRO A 194 -9.49 -33.64 -15.67
N THR A 195 -10.78 -33.51 -15.99
CA THR A 195 -11.30 -32.81 -17.16
C THR A 195 -10.94 -31.32 -17.15
N ARG A 196 -11.01 -30.65 -16.00
CA ARG A 196 -10.69 -29.21 -15.87
C ARG A 196 -9.20 -28.93 -16.00
N VAL A 197 -8.35 -29.89 -15.61
CA VAL A 197 -6.88 -29.76 -15.78
C VAL A 197 -6.53 -29.87 -17.26
N ALA A 198 -7.12 -30.82 -17.98
CA ALA A 198 -6.92 -30.96 -19.42
C ALA A 198 -7.42 -29.74 -20.21
N GLU A 199 -8.55 -29.14 -19.81
CA GLU A 199 -9.07 -27.89 -20.40
C GLU A 199 -8.11 -26.72 -20.20
N LEU A 200 -7.57 -26.54 -18.99
CA LEU A 200 -6.62 -25.48 -18.68
C LEU A 200 -5.27 -25.65 -19.41
N GLU A 201 -4.82 -26.90 -19.59
CA GLU A 201 -3.61 -27.20 -20.38
C GLU A 201 -3.82 -26.87 -21.86
N ALA A 202 -5.00 -27.16 -22.41
CA ALA A 202 -5.35 -26.80 -23.79
C ALA A 202 -5.44 -25.27 -23.98
N GLU A 203 -6.03 -24.56 -23.02
CA GLU A 203 -6.13 -23.09 -23.05
C GLU A 203 -4.73 -22.45 -22.97
N LEU A 204 -3.85 -22.95 -22.09
CA LEU A 204 -2.46 -22.50 -21.98
C LEU A 204 -1.68 -22.70 -23.29
N GLU A 205 -1.86 -23.83 -23.96
CA GLU A 205 -1.17 -24.10 -25.22
C GLU A 205 -1.68 -23.20 -26.36
N SER A 206 -2.99 -22.91 -26.36
CA SER A 206 -3.57 -21.93 -27.29
C SER A 206 -3.06 -20.51 -27.03
N GLU A 207 -2.88 -20.11 -25.77
CA GLU A 207 -2.33 -18.81 -25.39
C GLU A 207 -0.85 -18.68 -25.78
N LYS A 208 -0.06 -19.76 -25.65
CA LYS A 208 1.31 -19.80 -26.17
C LYS A 208 1.34 -19.60 -27.68
N GLN A 209 0.47 -20.28 -28.44
CA GLN A 209 0.38 -20.07 -29.88
C GLN A 209 -0.03 -18.63 -30.23
N ASN A 210 -0.97 -18.05 -29.49
CA ASN A 210 -1.36 -16.65 -29.67
C ASN A 210 -0.19 -15.70 -29.37
N SER A 211 0.61 -15.96 -28.34
CA SER A 211 1.79 -15.15 -28.02
C SER A 211 2.84 -15.19 -29.13
N LEU A 212 3.01 -16.34 -29.80
CA LEU A 212 3.90 -16.48 -30.96
C LEU A 212 3.35 -15.70 -32.16
N ALA A 213 2.04 -15.76 -32.40
CA ALA A 213 1.38 -15.01 -33.47
C ALA A 213 1.52 -13.49 -33.27
N VAL A 214 1.32 -13.00 -32.04
CA VAL A 214 1.52 -11.58 -31.69
C VAL A 214 2.97 -11.16 -31.90
N ARG A 215 3.93 -12.02 -31.51
CA ARG A 215 5.35 -11.73 -31.70
C ARG A 215 5.74 -11.64 -33.19
N ALA A 216 5.19 -12.53 -34.03
CA ALA A 216 5.37 -12.45 -35.47
C ALA A 216 4.77 -11.17 -36.07
N GLN A 217 3.61 -10.69 -35.56
CA GLN A 217 3.03 -9.42 -35.99
C GLN A 217 3.90 -8.22 -35.58
N LEU A 218 4.48 -8.21 -34.39
CA LEU A 218 5.41 -7.17 -33.95
C LEU A 218 6.67 -7.11 -34.84
N ASP A 219 7.22 -8.27 -35.21
CA ASP A 219 8.36 -8.33 -36.11
C ASP A 219 8.01 -7.83 -37.53
N ALA A 220 6.79 -8.07 -38.00
CA ALA A 220 6.31 -7.53 -39.27
C ALA A 220 6.15 -5.99 -39.22
N LEU A 221 5.58 -5.45 -38.13
CA LEU A 221 5.43 -4.00 -37.95
C LEU A 221 6.79 -3.30 -37.86
N LYS A 222 7.77 -3.90 -37.20
CA LYS A 222 9.13 -3.36 -37.13
C LYS A 222 9.77 -3.20 -38.51
N LYS A 223 9.56 -4.16 -39.41
CA LYS A 223 10.04 -4.07 -40.80
C LYS A 223 9.34 -2.96 -41.60
N VAL A 224 8.06 -2.70 -41.31
CA VAL A 224 7.32 -1.60 -41.93
C VAL A 224 7.91 -0.25 -41.48
N GLU A 225 8.14 -0.07 -40.18
CA GLU A 225 8.76 1.13 -39.62
C GLU A 225 10.13 1.43 -40.28
N GLU A 226 11.01 0.43 -40.39
CA GLU A 226 12.30 0.57 -41.08
C GLU A 226 12.14 0.98 -42.56
N SER A 227 11.10 0.48 -43.24
CA SER A 227 10.81 0.84 -44.63
C SER A 227 10.23 2.25 -44.77
N GLU A 228 9.49 2.75 -43.77
CA GLU A 228 8.95 4.12 -43.75
C GLU A 228 10.07 5.14 -43.50
N GLU A 229 11.01 4.84 -42.60
CA GLU A 229 12.20 5.68 -42.40
C GLU A 229 13.05 5.79 -43.67
N ALA A 230 13.18 4.70 -44.43
CA ALA A 230 13.87 4.73 -45.72
C ALA A 230 13.17 5.65 -46.73
N ARG A 231 11.83 5.60 -46.79
CA ARG A 231 11.02 6.49 -47.64
C ARG A 231 11.12 7.95 -47.21
N ALA A 232 11.17 8.24 -45.92
CA ALA A 232 11.32 9.60 -45.42
C ALA A 232 12.65 10.24 -45.87
N LYS A 233 13.75 9.48 -45.80
CA LYS A 233 15.07 9.93 -46.30
C LYS A 233 15.09 10.13 -47.81
N GLU A 234 14.33 9.33 -48.57
CA GLU A 234 14.21 9.51 -50.02
C GLU A 234 13.43 10.77 -50.37
N LEU A 235 12.34 11.07 -49.64
CA LEU A 235 11.57 12.30 -49.83
C LEU A 235 12.39 13.56 -49.52
N GLU A 236 13.26 13.52 -48.50
CA GLU A 236 14.18 14.63 -48.19
C GLU A 236 15.12 14.93 -49.37
N LYS A 237 15.73 13.88 -49.96
CA LYS A 237 16.59 14.03 -51.14
C LYS A 237 15.85 14.60 -52.36
N ILE A 238 14.60 14.19 -52.58
CA ILE A 238 13.78 14.72 -53.68
C ILE A 238 13.50 16.21 -53.46
N ASN A 239 13.25 16.63 -52.22
CA ASN A 239 13.01 18.03 -51.90
C ASN A 239 14.26 18.89 -52.18
N ASP A 240 15.44 18.43 -51.77
CA ASP A 240 16.70 19.13 -52.02
C ASP A 240 16.95 19.30 -53.52
N LEU A 241 16.74 18.24 -54.32
CA LEU A 241 16.87 18.30 -55.78
C LEU A 241 15.85 19.25 -56.42
N GLN A 242 14.61 19.29 -55.90
CA GLN A 242 13.60 20.25 -56.37
C GLN A 242 14.02 21.69 -56.08
N LYS A 243 14.58 21.95 -54.90
CA LYS A 243 15.09 23.28 -54.54
C LYS A 243 16.24 23.71 -55.46
N GLU A 244 17.20 22.82 -55.76
CA GLU A 244 18.26 23.10 -56.74
C GLU A 244 17.69 23.36 -58.15
N ALA A 245 16.68 22.59 -58.57
CA ALA A 245 15.99 22.80 -59.83
C ALA A 245 15.27 24.17 -59.87
N ASP A 246 14.65 24.60 -58.78
CA ASP A 246 14.01 25.91 -58.69
C ASP A 246 15.02 27.06 -58.69
N GLU A 247 16.17 26.89 -58.02
CA GLU A 247 17.27 27.85 -58.04
C GLU A 247 17.87 28.00 -59.45
N THR A 248 18.13 26.88 -60.13
CA THR A 248 18.61 26.91 -61.53
C THR A 248 17.59 27.54 -62.47
N ASN A 249 16.30 27.22 -62.32
CA ASN A 249 15.22 27.85 -63.07
C ASN A 249 15.12 29.37 -62.80
N ALA A 250 15.31 29.81 -61.55
CA ALA A 250 15.34 31.22 -61.20
C ALA A 250 16.53 31.96 -61.84
N LEU A 251 17.72 31.34 -61.84
CA LEU A 251 18.90 31.85 -62.53
C LEU A 251 18.66 31.99 -64.04
N LEU A 252 18.07 30.98 -64.67
CA LEU A 252 17.71 31.03 -66.09
C LEU A 252 16.73 32.18 -66.39
N ARG A 253 15.67 32.35 -65.59
CA ARG A 253 14.73 33.48 -65.75
C ARG A 253 15.43 34.84 -65.66
N ARG A 254 16.41 34.97 -64.77
CA ARG A 254 17.22 36.20 -64.63
C ARG A 254 18.09 36.45 -65.87
N LEU A 255 18.75 35.41 -66.40
CA LEU A 255 19.54 35.52 -67.63
C LEU A 255 18.69 35.92 -68.84
N PHE A 256 17.52 35.32 -69.02
CA PHE A 256 16.61 35.69 -70.11
C PHE A 256 16.07 37.12 -69.98
N SER A 257 15.97 37.65 -68.76
CA SER A 257 15.52 39.03 -68.52
C SER A 257 16.59 40.08 -68.83
N LEU A 258 17.87 39.71 -68.91
CA LEU A 258 18.99 40.60 -69.25
C LEU A 258 19.23 40.74 -70.76
N ASN A 259 18.67 39.84 -71.57
CA ASN A 259 18.79 39.84 -73.04
C ASN A 259 17.60 40.54 -73.73
N LYS A 260 16.92 41.44 -73.02
CA LYS A 260 15.75 42.18 -73.48
C LYS A 260 15.97 43.66 -73.25
#